data_AF-A0A3L6DK23-F1
#
_entry.id   AF-A0A3L6DK23-F1
#
_cell.length_a   1.000
_cell.length_b   1.000
_cell.length_c   1.000
_cell.angle_alpha   90.00
_cell.angle_beta   90.00
_cell.angle_gamma   90.00
#
_symmetry.space_group_name_H-M   'P 1'
#
loop_
_entity.id
_entity.type
_entity.pdbx_description
1 polymer ?
#
loop_
_entity_poly.entity_id
_entity_poly.type
_entity_poly.pdbx_seq_one_letter_code
_entity_poly.pdbx_strand_id
1 'polypeptide(L)'
;MADWSSLPVDLVNRIADRILSTDDIDYYMVLRVVCSGWRSSTADLKSSPLDPRFRPRQWAMLDEVYQSDTRLFVNVSTGRFVRKDLSLLCMCDVVTGAGGGLVVLAGRTAPYAARVLNPFTGAMISFDAPVPCCLYEPAAHVIGSLPTLVLTSNAFGVVYWADPDSKSFMQNNDGHFSHPLVRLPFDSRVYAGAREGVPLESFSCS
;
A
#
# COMPACT_ATOMS: atom_id res chain seq x y z
N MET A 1 -14.74 -34.67 -11.21
CA MET A 1 -14.24 -33.48 -10.47
C MET A 1 -12.84 -33.22 -10.99
N ALA A 2 -12.57 -32.05 -11.59
CA ALA A 2 -11.26 -31.77 -12.19
C ALA A 2 -10.20 -31.65 -11.07
N ASP A 3 -9.07 -32.33 -11.22
CA ASP A 3 -7.95 -32.22 -10.30
C ASP A 3 -7.15 -30.96 -10.63
N TRP A 4 -7.53 -29.85 -9.98
CA TRP A 4 -6.82 -28.59 -10.15
C TRP A 4 -5.39 -28.65 -9.60
N SER A 5 -5.05 -29.61 -8.75
CA SER A 5 -3.70 -29.74 -8.19
C SER A 5 -2.67 -30.25 -9.21
N SER A 6 -3.12 -30.92 -10.28
CA SER A 6 -2.26 -31.47 -11.33
C SER A 6 -2.00 -30.51 -12.50
N LEU A 7 -2.40 -29.24 -12.37
CA LEU A 7 -2.20 -28.24 -13.42
C LEU A 7 -0.70 -27.94 -13.60
N PRO A 8 -0.19 -27.88 -14.85
CA PRO A 8 1.18 -27.48 -15.10
C PRO A 8 1.48 -26.09 -14.53
N VAL A 9 2.70 -25.93 -14.00
CA VAL A 9 3.18 -24.68 -13.38
C VAL A 9 2.97 -23.47 -14.29
N ASP A 10 3.24 -23.61 -15.59
CA ASP A 10 3.07 -22.52 -16.57
C ASP A 10 1.61 -22.06 -16.69
N LEU A 11 0.66 -22.98 -16.55
CA LEU A 11 -0.76 -22.65 -16.64
C LEU A 11 -1.23 -21.98 -15.34
N VAL A 12 -0.76 -22.45 -14.18
CA VAL A 12 -1.01 -21.78 -12.89
C VAL A 12 -0.47 -20.36 -12.91
N ASN A 13 0.76 -20.15 -13.40
CA ASN A 13 1.36 -18.82 -13.52
C ASN A 13 0.59 -17.91 -14.46
N ARG A 14 0.14 -18.41 -15.62
CA ARG A 14 -0.71 -17.64 -16.53
C ARG A 14 -2.03 -17.21 -15.89
N ILE A 15 -2.68 -18.09 -15.10
CA ILE A 15 -3.90 -17.74 -14.38
C ILE A 15 -3.60 -16.67 -13.33
N ALA A 16 -2.51 -16.82 -12.57
CA ALA A 16 -2.04 -15.85 -11.59
C ALA A 16 -1.79 -14.47 -12.22
N ASP A 17 -1.05 -14.40 -13.33
CA ASP A 17 -0.75 -13.16 -14.04
C ASP A 17 -2.03 -12.48 -14.57
N ARG A 18 -3.00 -13.28 -15.04
CA ARG A 18 -4.31 -12.75 -15.48
C ARG A 18 -5.09 -12.14 -14.32
N ILE A 19 -5.08 -12.74 -13.14
CA ILE A 19 -5.73 -12.17 -11.96
C ILE A 19 -5.02 -10.88 -11.54
N LEU A 20 -3.68 -10.87 -11.48
CA LEU A 20 -2.92 -9.66 -11.16
C LEU A 20 -3.20 -8.51 -12.14
N SER A 21 -3.42 -8.81 -13.42
CA SER A 21 -3.77 -7.79 -14.42
C SER A 21 -5.13 -7.13 -14.19
N THR A 22 -5.97 -7.67 -13.30
CA THR A 22 -7.25 -7.05 -12.89
C THR A 22 -7.11 -6.08 -11.72
N ASP A 23 -5.89 -5.86 -11.20
CA ASP A 23 -5.59 -5.11 -9.98
C ASP A 23 -6.28 -5.64 -8.71
N ASP A 24 -6.80 -6.87 -8.74
CA ASP A 24 -7.41 -7.54 -7.59
C ASP A 24 -6.43 -8.53 -6.93
N ILE A 25 -5.58 -7.98 -6.07
CA ILE A 25 -4.59 -8.75 -5.32
C ILE A 25 -5.21 -9.75 -4.35
N ASP A 26 -6.44 -9.51 -3.87
CA ASP A 26 -7.07 -10.40 -2.89
C ASP A 26 -7.43 -11.74 -3.54
N TYR A 27 -7.95 -11.73 -4.77
CA TYR A 27 -8.16 -12.98 -5.52
C TYR A 27 -6.87 -13.72 -5.81
N TYR A 28 -5.78 -12.99 -6.08
CA TYR A 28 -4.47 -13.61 -6.24
C TYR A 28 -4.03 -14.32 -4.95
N MET A 29 -4.26 -13.72 -3.77
CA MET A 29 -3.96 -14.37 -2.50
C MET A 29 -4.84 -15.61 -2.25
N VAL A 30 -6.13 -15.56 -2.62
CA VAL A 30 -7.04 -16.72 -2.56
C VAL A 30 -6.56 -17.85 -3.47
N LEU A 31 -6.08 -17.52 -4.67
CA LEU A 31 -5.49 -18.50 -5.59
C LEU A 31 -4.31 -19.25 -4.95
N ARG A 32 -3.44 -18.54 -4.24
CA ARG A 32 -2.24 -19.13 -3.58
C ARG A 32 -2.56 -20.02 -2.37
N VAL A 33 -3.81 -20.06 -1.91
CA VAL A 33 -4.22 -20.94 -0.80
C VAL A 33 -5.03 -22.14 -1.23
N VAL A 34 -5.29 -22.31 -2.54
CA VAL A 34 -6.02 -23.48 -3.10
C VAL A 34 -5.31 -24.79 -2.75
N CYS A 35 -4.01 -24.88 -3.03
CA CYS A 35 -3.17 -26.01 -2.60
C CYS A 35 -1.68 -25.60 -2.55
N SER A 36 -0.84 -26.46 -1.96
CA SER A 36 0.60 -26.21 -1.83
C SER A 36 1.30 -26.09 -3.20
N GLY A 37 0.91 -26.91 -4.18
CA GLY A 37 1.47 -26.86 -5.54
C GLY A 37 1.23 -25.52 -6.25
N TRP A 38 0.05 -24.93 -6.06
CA TRP A 38 -0.25 -23.60 -6.60
C TRP A 38 0.53 -22.50 -5.89
N ARG A 39 0.64 -22.61 -4.56
CA ARG A 39 1.44 -21.67 -3.75
C ARG A 39 2.91 -21.65 -4.17
N SER A 40 3.50 -22.80 -4.45
CA SER A 40 4.90 -22.93 -4.87
C SER A 40 5.13 -22.57 -6.33
N SER A 41 4.10 -22.70 -7.18
CA SER A 41 4.19 -22.33 -8.61
C SER A 41 4.22 -20.82 -8.81
N THR A 42 3.61 -20.06 -7.89
CA THR A 42 3.44 -18.62 -7.96
C THR A 42 4.54 -17.88 -7.19
N ALA A 43 4.85 -16.66 -7.63
CA ALA A 43 5.90 -15.84 -7.00
C ALA A 43 5.69 -15.66 -5.49
N ASP A 44 6.78 -15.72 -4.73
CA ASP A 44 6.76 -15.37 -3.31
C ASP A 44 6.80 -13.84 -3.15
N LEU A 45 5.90 -13.33 -2.33
CA LEU A 45 5.59 -11.89 -2.24
C LEU A 45 6.40 -11.21 -1.14
N LYS A 46 6.83 -11.99 -0.15
CA LYS A 46 7.65 -11.50 0.95
C LYS A 46 9.08 -11.22 0.52
N SER A 47 9.57 -11.94 -0.49
CA SER A 47 10.91 -11.74 -1.05
C SER A 47 10.99 -10.56 -2.01
N SER A 48 9.86 -10.06 -2.52
CA SER A 48 9.80 -8.93 -3.45
C SER A 48 8.73 -7.90 -3.07
N PRO A 49 8.89 -7.20 -1.93
CA PRO A 49 7.93 -6.19 -1.45
C PRO A 49 7.80 -4.98 -2.40
N LEU A 50 8.77 -4.80 -3.29
CA LEU A 50 8.84 -3.69 -4.24
C LEU A 50 8.26 -4.02 -5.62
N ASP A 51 7.89 -5.29 -5.88
CA ASP A 51 7.34 -5.66 -7.19
C ASP A 51 5.98 -4.94 -7.40
N PRO A 52 5.89 -4.05 -8.41
CA PRO A 52 4.70 -3.23 -8.64
C PRO A 52 3.44 -4.05 -8.94
N ARG A 53 3.58 -5.31 -9.40
CA ARG A 53 2.45 -6.20 -9.67
C ARG A 53 1.66 -6.56 -8.42
N PHE A 54 2.29 -6.49 -7.25
CA PHE A 54 1.66 -6.76 -5.97
C PHE A 54 1.28 -5.49 -5.22
N ARG A 55 1.37 -4.33 -5.85
CA ARG A 55 0.88 -3.09 -5.27
C ARG A 55 -0.63 -3.03 -5.47
N PRO A 56 -1.45 -3.06 -4.40
CA PRO A 56 -2.87 -2.86 -4.55
C PRO A 56 -3.14 -1.43 -5.02
N ARG A 57 -4.06 -1.26 -5.97
CA ARG A 57 -4.38 0.04 -6.60
C ARG A 57 -5.83 0.45 -6.40
N GLN A 58 -6.72 -0.54 -6.36
CA GLN A 58 -8.16 -0.34 -6.31
C GLN A 58 -8.74 -0.59 -4.91
N TRP A 59 -7.93 -0.45 -3.86
CA TRP A 59 -8.37 -0.67 -2.49
C TRP A 59 -8.26 0.60 -1.66
N ALA A 60 -9.19 0.74 -0.73
CA ALA A 60 -9.17 1.77 0.29
C ALA A 60 -9.37 1.13 1.66
N MET A 61 -8.54 1.54 2.63
CA MET A 61 -8.76 1.21 4.03
C MET A 61 -9.87 2.11 4.57
N LEU A 62 -10.85 1.52 5.22
CA LEU A 62 -11.87 2.26 5.95
C LEU A 62 -11.40 2.48 7.38
N ASP A 63 -11.54 3.71 7.85
CA ASP A 63 -11.25 4.02 9.24
C ASP A 63 -12.33 3.40 10.12
N GLU A 64 -11.90 2.57 11.07
CA GLU A 64 -12.80 1.90 12.00
C GLU A 64 -12.75 2.66 13.31
N VAL A 65 -13.94 3.03 13.82
CA VAL A 65 -14.13 3.75 15.09
C VAL A 65 -13.44 3.04 16.28
N TYR A 66 -13.14 1.75 16.15
CA TYR A 66 -12.43 0.97 17.15
C TYR A 66 -11.05 0.53 16.66
N GLN A 67 -10.03 0.79 17.48
CA GLN A 67 -8.68 0.26 17.30
C GLN A 67 -8.68 -1.25 17.59
N SER A 68 -9.04 -2.05 16.59
CA SER A 68 -8.82 -3.51 16.63
C SER A 68 -7.55 -3.87 15.87
N ASP A 69 -7.06 -5.10 15.98
CA ASP A 69 -5.98 -5.59 15.10
C ASP A 69 -6.48 -5.88 13.67
N THR A 70 -7.77 -5.70 13.41
CA THR A 70 -8.37 -5.92 12.10
C THR A 70 -8.75 -4.60 11.42
N ARG A 71 -8.67 -4.55 10.09
CA ARG A 71 -9.07 -3.40 9.27
C ARG A 71 -9.96 -3.84 8.13
N LEU A 72 -10.99 -3.05 7.84
CA LEU A 72 -11.87 -3.25 6.71
C LEU A 72 -11.34 -2.51 5.48
N PHE A 73 -11.28 -3.22 4.37
CA PHE A 73 -10.90 -2.68 3.07
C PHE A 73 -12.08 -2.79 2.12
N VAL A 74 -12.25 -1.77 1.28
CA VAL A 74 -13.21 -1.77 0.18
C VAL A 74 -12.47 -1.69 -1.13
N ASN A 75 -12.84 -2.54 -2.08
CA ASN A 75 -12.40 -2.43 -3.44
C ASN A 75 -13.25 -1.35 -4.12
N VAL A 76 -12.62 -0.26 -4.56
CA VAL A 76 -13.33 0.93 -5.05
C VAL A 76 -13.93 0.74 -6.44
N SER A 77 -13.49 -0.25 -7.22
CA SER A 77 -14.05 -0.55 -8.54
C SER A 77 -15.23 -1.51 -8.47
N THR A 78 -15.20 -2.46 -7.54
CA THR A 78 -16.22 -3.52 -7.42
C THR A 78 -17.17 -3.35 -6.23
N GLY A 79 -16.84 -2.49 -5.26
CA GLY A 79 -17.57 -2.35 -4.01
C GLY A 79 -17.39 -3.54 -3.04
N ARG A 80 -16.50 -4.49 -3.32
CA ARG A 80 -16.28 -5.66 -2.47
C ARG A 80 -15.56 -5.28 -1.18
N PHE A 81 -16.03 -5.81 -0.06
CA PHE A 81 -15.42 -5.62 1.25
C PHE A 81 -14.59 -6.83 1.67
N VAL A 82 -13.41 -6.58 2.25
CA VAL A 82 -12.54 -7.62 2.80
C VAL A 82 -11.99 -7.14 4.14
N ARG A 83 -12.07 -7.99 5.17
CA ARG A 83 -11.46 -7.73 6.47
C ARG A 83 -10.08 -8.38 6.50
N LYS A 84 -9.05 -7.62 6.86
CA LYS A 84 -7.68 -8.12 7.03
C LYS A 84 -7.29 -8.04 8.49
N ASP A 85 -6.76 -9.15 8.99
CA ASP A 85 -6.06 -9.17 10.27
C ASP A 85 -4.65 -8.61 10.07
N LEU A 86 -4.35 -7.57 10.81
CA LEU A 86 -3.07 -6.90 10.85
C LEU A 86 -2.34 -7.24 12.16
N SER A 87 -2.55 -8.41 12.76
CA SER A 87 -1.88 -8.89 13.98
C SER A 87 -0.33 -8.76 14.03
N LEU A 88 0.33 -8.43 12.90
CA LEU A 88 1.69 -7.88 12.85
C LEU A 88 1.87 -6.53 13.60
N LEU A 89 0.78 -5.87 14.00
CA LEU A 89 0.72 -4.60 14.74
C LEU A 89 1.20 -4.70 16.20
N CYS A 90 1.54 -5.89 16.72
CA CYS A 90 2.02 -5.99 18.10
C CYS A 90 3.25 -5.10 18.40
N MET A 91 4.00 -4.70 17.36
CA MET A 91 5.18 -3.84 17.45
C MET A 91 5.02 -2.46 16.79
N CYS A 92 3.86 -2.16 16.18
CA CYS A 92 3.64 -0.95 15.40
C CYS A 92 2.24 -0.37 15.61
N ASP A 93 2.11 0.95 15.57
CA ASP A 93 0.82 1.64 15.58
C ASP A 93 0.43 2.09 14.17
N VAL A 94 -0.87 2.04 13.87
CA VAL A 94 -1.40 2.51 12.58
C VAL A 94 -1.41 4.03 12.57
N VAL A 95 -0.74 4.62 11.58
CA VAL A 95 -0.74 6.07 11.35
C VAL A 95 -1.92 6.46 10.47
N THR A 96 -2.05 5.83 9.30
CA THR A 96 -3.15 6.09 8.36
C THR A 96 -3.16 5.05 7.23
N GLY A 97 -4.27 5.01 6.48
CA GLY A 97 -4.34 4.29 5.21
C GLY A 97 -3.64 5.09 4.11
N ALA A 98 -2.90 4.40 3.25
CA ALA A 98 -2.34 4.99 2.05
C ALA A 98 -3.15 4.61 0.81
N GLY A 99 -3.10 5.47 -0.20
CA GLY A 99 -3.70 5.20 -1.51
C GLY A 99 -3.35 3.81 -2.04
N GLY A 100 -4.33 3.15 -2.67
CA GLY A 100 -4.19 1.78 -3.14
C GLY A 100 -4.42 0.71 -2.07
N GLY A 101 -4.69 1.07 -0.82
CA GLY A 101 -5.02 0.11 0.24
C GLY A 101 -3.79 -0.43 0.98
N LEU A 102 -2.69 0.31 0.90
CA LEU A 102 -1.54 0.13 1.77
C LEU A 102 -1.80 0.78 3.14
N VAL A 103 -1.03 0.42 4.16
CA VAL A 103 -1.17 0.96 5.52
C VAL A 103 0.15 1.53 5.98
N VAL A 104 0.15 2.78 6.45
CA VAL A 104 1.31 3.42 7.06
C VAL A 104 1.33 3.15 8.55
N LEU A 105 2.47 2.71 9.05
CA LEU A 105 2.68 2.32 10.43
C LEU A 105 3.86 3.11 11.03
N ALA A 106 3.81 3.31 12.34
CA ALA A 106 4.92 3.80 13.14
C ALA A 106 5.40 2.66 14.07
N GLY A 107 6.70 2.40 14.14
CA GLY A 107 7.23 1.51 15.18
C GLY A 107 6.92 2.05 16.58
N ARG A 108 6.64 1.21 17.58
CA ARG A 108 6.26 1.65 18.94
C ARG A 108 7.39 2.23 19.79
N THR A 109 8.63 1.98 19.40
CA THR A 109 9.81 2.44 20.14
C THR A 109 10.57 3.47 19.34
N ALA A 110 11.16 4.45 20.03
CA ALA A 110 12.05 5.42 19.41
C ALA A 110 13.11 4.71 18.53
N PRO A 111 13.36 5.19 17.30
CA PRO A 111 12.94 6.48 16.76
C PRO A 111 11.53 6.52 16.15
N TYR A 112 10.67 5.50 16.30
CA TYR A 112 9.35 5.40 15.65
C TYR A 112 9.46 5.29 14.12
N ALA A 113 10.27 4.33 13.66
CA ALA A 113 10.53 4.10 12.23
C ALA A 113 9.24 3.98 11.41
N ALA A 114 9.17 4.70 10.30
CA ALA A 114 8.04 4.62 9.38
C ALA A 114 8.07 3.29 8.62
N ARG A 115 6.90 2.67 8.45
CA ARG A 115 6.75 1.44 7.67
C ARG A 115 5.49 1.50 6.82
N VAL A 116 5.56 0.87 5.66
CA VAL A 116 4.41 0.69 4.76
C VAL A 116 4.13 -0.80 4.66
N LEU A 117 2.92 -1.19 5.07
CA LEU A 117 2.44 -2.57 5.03
C LEU A 117 1.49 -2.75 3.84
N ASN A 118 1.70 -3.83 3.09
CA ASN A 118 0.69 -4.39 2.21
C ASN A 118 -0.14 -5.42 3.00
N PRO A 119 -1.40 -5.11 3.36
CA PRO A 119 -2.23 -5.97 4.20
C PRO A 119 -2.69 -7.25 3.49
N PHE A 120 -2.60 -7.32 2.17
CA PHE A 120 -2.98 -8.49 1.40
C PHE A 120 -1.87 -9.52 1.37
N THR A 121 -0.61 -9.08 1.20
CA THR A 121 0.55 -9.96 1.06
C THR A 121 1.35 -10.15 2.35
N GLY A 122 1.18 -9.24 3.32
CA GLY A 122 2.02 -9.15 4.51
C GLY A 122 3.43 -8.59 4.22
N ALA A 123 3.70 -8.13 3.00
CA ALA A 123 4.94 -7.49 2.64
C ALA A 123 5.06 -6.12 3.33
N MET A 124 6.23 -5.80 3.86
CA MET A 124 6.46 -4.58 4.61
C MET A 124 7.73 -3.89 4.15
N ILE A 125 7.63 -2.60 3.91
CA ILE A 125 8.75 -1.73 3.55
C ILE A 125 9.05 -0.88 4.76
N SER A 126 10.31 -0.87 5.20
CA SER A 126 10.76 -0.04 6.32
C SER A 126 11.51 1.17 5.79
N PHE A 127 11.33 2.30 6.46
CA PHE A 127 12.01 3.55 6.18
C PHE A 127 12.99 3.83 7.32
N ASP A 128 14.19 4.30 6.96
CA ASP A 128 15.19 4.75 7.95
C ASP A 128 14.72 6.02 8.69
N ALA A 129 13.92 6.86 8.01
CA ALA A 129 13.32 8.04 8.59
C ALA A 129 12.20 7.67 9.59
N PRO A 130 12.17 8.32 10.76
CA PRO A 130 11.06 8.20 11.69
C PRO A 130 9.80 8.91 11.19
N VAL A 131 8.62 8.46 11.61
CA VAL A 131 7.36 9.14 11.29
C VAL A 131 7.38 10.57 11.86
N PRO A 132 7.00 11.60 11.08
CA PRO A 132 6.91 12.97 11.58
C PRO A 132 5.97 13.11 12.79
N CYS A 133 6.39 13.88 13.80
CA CYS A 133 5.64 14.02 15.07
C CYS A 133 4.40 14.93 14.99
N CYS A 134 4.25 15.73 13.93
CA CYS A 134 3.17 16.72 13.78
C CYS A 134 2.09 16.31 12.76
N LEU A 135 1.77 15.01 12.68
CA LEU A 135 0.74 14.49 11.79
C LEU A 135 -0.62 14.49 12.51
N TYR A 136 -1.51 15.40 12.11
CA TYR A 136 -2.90 15.41 12.56
C TYR A 136 -3.79 15.06 11.38
N GLU A 137 -4.58 13.98 11.53
CA GLU A 137 -5.40 13.41 10.45
C GLU A 137 -4.63 13.26 9.12
N PRO A 138 -3.51 12.51 9.11
CA PRO A 138 -2.67 12.45 7.92
C PRO A 138 -3.33 11.66 6.79
N ALA A 139 -3.19 12.15 5.56
CA ALA A 139 -3.40 11.36 4.36
C ALA A 139 -2.06 10.93 3.76
N ALA A 140 -1.99 9.69 3.27
CA ALA A 140 -0.76 9.09 2.79
C ALA A 140 -0.86 8.56 1.36
N HIS A 141 0.25 8.65 0.63
CA HIS A 141 0.41 8.08 -0.71
C HIS A 141 1.79 7.47 -0.86
N VAL A 142 1.88 6.40 -1.64
CA VAL A 142 3.15 5.78 -2.02
C VAL A 142 3.29 5.92 -3.53
N ILE A 143 4.33 6.62 -3.97
CA ILE A 143 4.54 6.98 -5.37
C ILE A 143 5.82 6.31 -5.88
N GLY A 144 5.86 6.05 -7.18
CA GLY A 144 7.09 5.61 -7.85
C GLY A 144 7.38 4.11 -7.74
N SER A 145 8.38 3.67 -8.49
CA SER A 145 8.92 2.31 -8.45
C SER A 145 9.80 2.10 -7.21
N LEU A 146 10.60 3.12 -6.86
CA LEU A 146 11.13 3.31 -5.52
C LEU A 146 10.01 3.94 -4.69
N PRO A 147 9.49 3.26 -3.65
CA PRO A 147 8.25 3.66 -2.99
C PRO A 147 8.49 4.86 -2.08
N THR A 148 8.47 6.07 -2.66
CA THR A 148 8.49 7.32 -1.90
C THR A 148 7.19 7.43 -1.12
N LEU A 149 7.29 7.53 0.21
CA LEU A 149 6.14 7.77 1.07
C LEU A 149 5.90 9.27 1.17
N VAL A 150 4.70 9.71 0.80
CA VAL A 150 4.23 11.08 0.92
C VAL A 150 3.14 11.13 2.00
N LEU A 151 3.30 12.01 2.98
CA LEU A 151 2.34 12.24 4.06
C LEU A 151 1.90 13.70 3.99
N THR A 152 0.60 13.93 4.11
CA THR A 152 0.00 15.26 4.09
C THR A 152 -0.73 15.49 5.41
N SER A 153 -0.40 16.58 6.09
CA SER A 153 -1.05 16.97 7.35
C SER A 153 -2.10 18.02 7.05
N ASN A 154 -3.39 17.64 7.06
CA ASN A 154 -4.50 18.52 6.69
C ASN A 154 -4.59 19.75 7.61
N ALA A 155 -4.33 19.58 8.90
CA ALA A 155 -4.41 20.66 9.89
C ALA A 155 -3.39 21.78 9.65
N PHE A 156 -2.22 21.46 9.10
CA PHE A 156 -1.11 22.40 8.96
C PHE A 156 -0.75 22.72 7.50
N GLY A 157 -1.36 22.03 6.52
CA GLY A 157 -1.05 22.20 5.10
C GLY A 157 0.37 21.78 4.71
N VAL A 158 1.06 21.02 5.58
CA VAL A 158 2.44 20.58 5.37
C VAL A 158 2.45 19.24 4.66
N VAL A 159 3.31 19.13 3.65
CA VAL A 159 3.58 17.87 2.95
C VAL A 159 4.96 17.37 3.35
N TYR A 160 5.03 16.10 3.75
CA TYR A 160 6.25 15.38 4.07
C TYR A 160 6.51 14.29 3.04
N TRP A 161 7.76 14.04 2.69
CA TRP A 161 8.12 12.88 1.87
C TRP A 161 9.48 12.30 2.22
N ALA A 162 9.62 10.98 2.04
CA ALA A 162 10.87 10.25 2.23
C ALA A 162 10.92 9.02 1.33
N ASP A 163 12.11 8.70 0.85
CA ASP A 163 12.42 7.40 0.26
C ASP A 163 12.83 6.41 1.37
N PRO A 164 12.79 5.08 1.13
CA PRO A 164 13.09 4.08 2.15
C PRO A 164 14.44 4.26 2.87
N ASP A 165 15.46 4.74 2.15
CA ASP A 165 16.82 4.96 2.63
C ASP A 165 17.07 6.39 3.15
N SER A 166 16.08 7.29 3.01
CA SER A 166 16.16 8.65 3.53
C SER A 166 16.26 8.64 5.06
N LYS A 167 17.18 9.44 5.62
CA LYS A 167 17.36 9.54 7.09
C LYS A 167 16.32 10.44 7.78
N SER A 168 15.63 11.27 7.01
CA SER A 168 14.59 12.18 7.50
C SER A 168 13.55 12.45 6.42
N PHE A 169 12.31 12.77 6.82
CA PHE A 169 11.32 13.30 5.91
C PHE A 169 11.67 14.74 5.52
N MET A 170 11.68 15.02 4.23
CA MET A 170 11.66 16.39 3.71
C MET A 170 10.27 16.98 3.94
N GLN A 171 10.18 18.29 4.19
CA GLN A 171 8.92 18.98 4.43
C GLN A 171 8.77 20.20 3.52
N ASN A 172 7.55 20.46 3.06
CA ASN A 172 7.18 21.67 2.35
C ASN A 172 5.94 22.29 2.99
N ASN A 173 6.04 23.57 3.36
CA ASN A 173 4.99 24.34 4.02
C ASN A 173 4.11 25.12 3.04
N ASP A 174 4.48 25.20 1.75
CA ASP A 174 3.82 26.05 0.77
C ASP A 174 2.55 25.40 0.18
N GLY A 175 2.21 24.17 0.60
CA GLY A 175 1.06 23.40 0.09
C GLY A 175 1.11 23.08 -1.42
N HIS A 176 2.09 23.60 -2.14
CA HIS A 176 2.34 23.40 -3.56
C HIS A 176 3.34 22.26 -3.74
N PHE A 177 2.81 21.05 -3.86
CA PHE A 177 3.53 20.02 -4.60
C PHE A 177 3.40 20.35 -6.09
N SER A 178 4.52 20.55 -6.79
CA SER A 178 4.55 20.81 -8.24
C SER A 178 4.07 19.61 -9.09
N HIS A 179 3.55 18.55 -8.48
CA HIS A 179 2.86 17.45 -9.15
C HIS A 179 1.35 17.50 -8.88
N PRO A 180 0.49 17.64 -9.92
CA PRO A 180 -0.96 17.82 -9.77
C PRO A 180 -1.74 16.58 -9.26
N LEU A 181 -1.07 15.50 -8.84
CA LEU A 181 -1.73 14.25 -8.48
C LEU A 181 -2.18 14.15 -7.02
N VAL A 182 -1.80 15.11 -6.15
CA VAL A 182 -1.97 15.00 -4.68
C VAL A 182 -2.99 16.00 -4.12
N ARG A 183 -4.09 16.24 -4.83
CA ARG A 183 -5.28 16.88 -4.24
C ARG A 183 -6.54 16.17 -4.72
N LEU A 184 -6.78 14.99 -4.16
CA LEU A 184 -8.14 14.49 -4.07
C LEU A 184 -8.70 14.98 -2.72
N PRO A 185 -9.86 15.65 -2.69
CA PRO A 185 -10.43 16.15 -1.46
C PRO A 185 -10.90 14.96 -0.63
N PHE A 186 -10.18 14.68 0.46
CA PHE A 186 -10.61 13.77 1.51
C PHE A 186 -11.29 14.58 2.62
N ASP A 187 -12.37 15.27 2.25
CA ASP A 187 -13.40 15.49 3.24
C ASP A 187 -14.09 14.14 3.44
N SER A 188 -14.11 13.69 4.69
CA SER A 188 -14.94 12.61 5.23
C SER A 188 -15.95 12.06 4.20
N ARG A 189 -15.65 10.86 3.65
CA ARG A 189 -16.55 9.95 2.90
C ARG A 189 -16.53 9.92 1.36
N VAL A 190 -15.52 10.42 0.65
CA VAL A 190 -15.48 10.18 -0.82
C VAL A 190 -14.09 9.80 -1.32
N TYR A 191 -13.94 8.54 -1.77
CA TYR A 191 -12.78 8.09 -2.52
C TYR A 191 -13.02 8.32 -4.02
N ALA A 192 -12.23 9.18 -4.66
CA ALA A 192 -12.20 9.29 -6.11
C ALA A 192 -11.00 8.50 -6.66
N GLY A 193 -11.25 7.57 -7.57
CA GLY A 193 -10.20 6.77 -8.21
C GLY A 193 -9.40 7.61 -9.21
N ALA A 194 -8.09 7.73 -9.00
CA ALA A 194 -7.19 8.32 -10.00
C ALA A 194 -6.92 7.30 -11.11
N ARG A 195 -7.18 7.68 -12.37
CA ARG A 195 -6.65 6.98 -13.54
C ARG A 195 -5.19 7.37 -13.71
N GLU A 196 -4.29 6.40 -13.58
CA GLU A 196 -2.86 6.59 -13.79
C GLU A 196 -2.56 6.62 -15.30
N GLY A 197 -2.13 7.77 -15.80
CA GLY A 197 -1.72 7.94 -17.19
C GLY A 197 -0.70 9.06 -17.29
N VAL A 198 0.58 8.67 -17.35
CA VAL A 198 1.70 9.22 -18.15
C VAL A 198 3.03 8.74 -17.48
N PRO A 199 4.01 8.23 -18.25
CA PRO A 199 5.29 7.77 -17.71
C PRO A 199 6.15 8.91 -17.15
N LEU A 200 6.90 8.62 -16.08
CA LEU A 200 7.90 9.51 -15.48
C LEU A 200 9.07 9.73 -16.45
N GLU A 201 9.33 10.98 -16.87
CA GLU A 201 10.62 11.34 -17.47
C GLU A 201 11.66 11.53 -16.37
N SER A 202 12.82 10.90 -16.57
CA SER A 202 14.01 11.02 -15.74
C SER A 202 14.56 12.44 -15.76
N PHE A 203 14.77 13.06 -14.61
CA PHE A 203 15.55 14.31 -14.53
C PHE A 203 16.92 14.08 -13.91
N SER A 204 17.94 14.32 -14.74
CA SER A 204 19.33 14.49 -14.39
C SER A 204 19.52 15.85 -13.70
N CYS A 205 20.29 15.89 -12.61
CA CYS A 205 20.73 17.14 -11.99
C CYS A 205 21.51 18.02 -12.97
N SER A 206 21.20 19.32 -12.99
CA SER A 206 22.08 20.41 -13.42
C SER A 206 22.08 21.47 -12.32
#